data_AF-A0A0K8TNI7-F1
#
_entry.id   AF-A0A0K8TNI7-F1
#
_cell.length_a   1.000
_cell.length_b   1.000
_cell.length_c   1.000
_cell.angle_alpha   90.00
_cell.angle_beta   90.00
_cell.angle_gamma   90.00
#
_symmetry.space_group_name_H-M   'P 1'
#
loop_
_entity.id
_entity.type
_entity.pdbx_description
1 polymer ?
#
loop_
_entity_poly.entity_id
_entity_poly.type
_entity_poly.pdbx_seq_one_letter_code
_entity_poly.pdbx_strand_id
1 'polypeptide(L)'
;NSFQFFAPNLKPDDVEKCVDHIPNNFSKETLKYELQSQGEEFPVRNLTPYEICVEIFKATFGLARQWQSSVERPPVVLSIPSFYQAECREHLARAAEEAGFHVAQVLSEPAAAVVAYKIGDDGASKRVMYIRSGGLLTSFTLLNTENKQHEIIATSKKFYIGGHEVTKAIVEFITKEFRKKYGDPTESRRSMAKIQNAAQDCKHILTTLQTTQIYIDSLMDGIDFNLQMSRPRFESLIQPVVSKFMTILNSAVETMNKDQAEIDEIVLAGGNMKVPAIQSAIKDRFPNAKIHATHHPDEVIAIGCARQSMHVDADARILEDNFEIHTLSNDVHIWLEGNENNKILVFERHAVLPCRKILDVNARKYVVENGEISKDRPVFCISTGEENLNTAPVNVEWSKEVNGYSIKVTAKISK
;
A
#
# COMPACT_ATOMS: atom_id res chain seq x y z
N ASN A 1 10.58 -2.50 8.30
CA ASN A 1 9.27 -3.03 8.70
C ASN A 1 9.55 -4.26 9.56
N SER A 2 9.11 -4.32 10.82
CA SER A 2 9.41 -5.40 11.81
C SER A 2 10.86 -5.60 12.31
N PHE A 3 11.90 -5.14 11.60
CA PHE A 3 13.30 -5.47 11.95
C PHE A 3 13.86 -4.89 13.27
N GLN A 4 13.13 -3.99 13.96
CA GLN A 4 13.57 -3.49 15.27
C GLN A 4 13.52 -4.56 16.37
N PHE A 5 12.78 -5.66 16.16
CA PHE A 5 12.69 -6.74 17.15
C PHE A 5 13.96 -7.61 17.25
N PHE A 6 14.88 -7.55 16.28
CA PHE A 6 15.96 -8.53 16.17
C PHE A 6 17.35 -8.04 16.61
N ALA A 7 17.54 -6.74 16.92
CA ALA A 7 18.83 -6.24 17.39
C ALA A 7 18.70 -4.99 18.29
N PRO A 8 18.55 -5.14 19.62
CA PRO A 8 18.39 -4.03 20.56
C PRO A 8 19.66 -3.16 20.77
N ASN A 9 20.77 -3.48 20.09
CA ASN A 9 22.04 -2.75 20.21
C ASN A 9 22.32 -1.80 19.03
N LEU A 10 21.45 -1.72 18.03
CA LEU A 10 21.62 -0.78 16.93
C LEU A 10 21.42 0.65 17.45
N LYS A 11 22.47 1.47 17.41
CA LYS A 11 22.32 2.90 17.71
C LYS A 11 21.47 3.54 16.61
N PRO A 12 20.71 4.61 16.90
CA PRO A 12 19.95 5.35 15.89
C PRO A 12 20.80 5.69 14.65
N ASP A 13 22.04 6.14 14.86
CA ASP A 13 23.00 6.44 13.79
C ASP A 13 23.41 5.20 12.99
N ASP A 14 23.48 4.02 13.60
CA ASP A 14 23.80 2.77 12.92
C ASP A 14 22.60 2.30 12.09
N VAL A 15 21.37 2.45 12.61
CA VAL A 15 20.16 2.19 11.82
C VAL A 15 20.03 3.19 10.67
N GLU A 16 20.29 4.48 10.91
CA GLU A 16 20.24 5.52 9.88
C GLU A 16 21.28 5.24 8.77
N LYS A 17 22.51 4.88 9.14
CA LYS A 17 23.54 4.40 8.20
C LYS A 17 23.10 3.13 7.46
N CYS A 18 22.56 2.14 8.16
CA CYS A 18 22.05 0.91 7.55
C CYS A 18 20.81 1.15 6.67
N VAL A 19 20.01 2.18 6.94
CA VAL A 19 18.85 2.58 6.13
C VAL A 19 19.31 3.25 4.84
N ASP A 20 20.36 4.07 4.90
CA ASP A 20 20.98 4.67 3.72
C ASP A 20 21.81 3.67 2.90
N HIS A 21 22.30 2.62 3.55
CA HIS A 21 23.08 1.52 2.96
C HIS A 21 22.31 0.19 2.98
N ILE A 22 20.96 0.19 2.97
CA ILE A 22 20.24 -1.05 2.70
C ILE A 22 20.75 -1.49 1.33
N PRO A 23 21.38 -2.67 1.22
CA PRO A 23 22.09 -3.04 0.01
C PRO A 23 21.20 -2.82 -1.20
N ASN A 24 21.67 -1.94 -2.09
CA ASN A 24 21.17 -1.83 -3.46
C ASN A 24 21.39 -3.13 -4.26
N ASN A 25 21.90 -4.19 -3.62
CA ASN A 25 22.08 -5.50 -4.19
C ASN A 25 21.37 -6.56 -3.33
N PHE A 26 20.05 -6.66 -3.53
CA PHE A 26 19.12 -7.64 -2.94
C PHE A 26 19.67 -9.09 -2.87
N SER A 27 20.61 -9.44 -3.77
CA SER A 27 21.16 -10.78 -3.94
C SER A 27 22.51 -11.06 -3.26
N LYS A 28 23.27 -10.04 -2.82
CA LYS A 28 24.68 -10.23 -2.41
C LYS A 28 24.97 -10.12 -0.92
N GLU A 29 24.16 -9.37 -0.17
CA GLU A 29 24.37 -9.29 1.27
C GLU A 29 23.64 -10.45 1.97
N THR A 30 24.40 -11.27 2.68
CA THR A 30 23.86 -12.36 3.49
C THR A 30 23.70 -11.85 4.91
N LEU A 31 22.45 -11.80 5.38
CA LEU A 31 22.14 -11.51 6.77
C LEU A 31 22.05 -12.85 7.52
N LYS A 32 22.72 -12.93 8.66
CA LYS A 32 22.67 -14.15 9.50
C LYS A 32 21.45 -14.06 10.41
N TYR A 33 20.51 -15.00 10.27
CA TYR A 33 19.36 -15.10 11.17
C TYR A 33 19.43 -16.39 11.98
N GLU A 34 19.23 -16.25 13.28
CA GLU A 34 19.11 -17.35 14.22
C GLU A 34 17.66 -17.38 14.73
N LEU A 35 16.94 -18.44 14.39
CA LEU A 35 15.58 -18.68 14.88
C LEU A 35 15.69 -19.53 16.16
N GLN A 36 15.46 -18.92 17.32
CA GLN A 36 15.31 -19.64 18.58
C GLN A 36 13.82 -19.68 18.95
N SER A 37 13.22 -20.89 18.93
CA SER A 37 11.91 -21.14 19.55
C SER A 37 12.13 -21.92 20.85
N GLN A 38 11.26 -21.72 21.84
CA GLN A 38 11.40 -22.29 23.18
C GLN A 38 11.57 -23.82 23.15
N GLY A 39 12.82 -24.29 23.28
CA GLY A 39 13.17 -25.71 23.46
C GLY A 39 13.62 -26.47 22.22
N GLU A 40 13.58 -25.89 21.03
CA GLU A 40 14.09 -26.53 19.79
C GLU A 40 15.17 -25.66 19.14
N GLU A 41 16.39 -26.18 19.04
CA GLU A 41 17.44 -25.59 18.21
C GLU A 41 17.07 -25.81 16.73
N PHE A 42 16.55 -24.77 16.08
CA PHE A 42 16.46 -24.79 14.63
C PHE A 42 17.87 -24.64 14.02
N PRO A 43 18.16 -25.30 12.89
CA PRO A 43 19.42 -25.06 12.20
C PRO A 43 19.54 -23.58 11.85
N VAL A 44 20.67 -22.97 12.21
CA VAL A 44 21.00 -21.60 11.83
C VAL A 44 20.98 -21.50 10.31
N ARG A 45 20.14 -20.60 9.76
CA ARG A 45 20.07 -20.35 8.33
C ARG A 45 20.66 -18.98 8.02
N ASN A 46 21.62 -18.96 7.10
CA ASN A 46 22.07 -17.70 6.51
C ASN A 46 21.11 -17.35 5.39
N LEU A 47 20.39 -16.24 5.50
CA LEU A 47 19.40 -15.81 4.54
C LEU A 47 19.72 -14.41 4.02
N THR A 48 19.65 -14.22 2.72
CA THR A 48 19.68 -12.90 2.09
C THR A 48 18.39 -12.12 2.41
N PRO A 49 18.40 -10.77 2.36
CA PRO A 49 17.18 -9.96 2.44
C PRO A 49 16.09 -10.41 1.47
N TYR A 50 16.48 -10.87 0.27
CA TYR A 50 15.56 -11.43 -0.72
C TYR A 50 14.86 -12.69 -0.21
N GLU A 51 15.61 -13.67 0.32
CA GLU A 51 15.03 -14.91 0.85
C GLU A 51 14.08 -14.65 2.03
N ILE A 52 14.38 -13.66 2.88
CA ILE A 52 13.45 -13.25 3.94
C ILE A 52 12.17 -12.67 3.35
N CYS A 53 12.29 -11.86 2.29
CA CYS A 53 11.14 -11.31 1.58
C CYS A 53 10.26 -12.45 1.03
N VAL A 54 10.88 -13.47 0.44
CA VAL A 54 10.18 -14.70 -0.01
C VAL A 54 9.47 -15.39 1.16
N GLU A 55 10.12 -15.60 2.31
CA GLU A 55 9.50 -16.23 3.47
C GLU A 55 8.31 -15.42 4.04
N ILE A 56 8.40 -14.09 4.06
CA ILE A 56 7.29 -13.21 4.43
C ILE A 56 6.13 -13.37 3.43
N PHE A 57 6.43 -13.42 2.13
CA PHE A 57 5.39 -13.66 1.13
C PHE A 57 4.79 -15.06 1.24
N LYS A 58 5.55 -16.10 1.56
CA LYS A 58 5.00 -17.45 1.79
C LYS A 58 4.01 -17.47 2.95
N ALA A 59 4.35 -16.81 4.06
CA ALA A 59 3.42 -16.67 5.19
C ALA A 59 2.15 -15.92 4.77
N THR A 60 2.30 -14.83 4.01
CA THR A 60 1.17 -14.03 3.51
C THR A 60 0.31 -14.81 2.52
N PHE A 61 0.92 -15.60 1.63
CA PHE A 61 0.25 -16.46 0.67
C PHE A 61 -0.57 -17.54 1.39
N GLY A 62 0.00 -18.16 2.43
CA GLY A 62 -0.71 -19.11 3.28
C GLY A 62 -1.98 -18.52 3.90
N LEU A 63 -1.90 -17.30 4.43
CA LEU A 63 -3.07 -16.57 4.96
C LEU A 63 -4.09 -16.25 3.86
N ALA A 64 -3.66 -15.78 2.70
CA ALA A 64 -4.56 -15.46 1.58
C ALA A 64 -5.30 -16.70 1.07
N ARG A 65 -4.63 -17.86 0.97
CA ARG A 65 -5.23 -19.14 0.53
C ARG A 65 -6.27 -19.69 1.50
N GLN A 66 -6.15 -19.41 2.80
CA GLN A 66 -7.18 -19.79 3.78
C GLN A 66 -8.50 -19.06 3.53
N TRP A 67 -8.44 -17.80 3.07
CA TRP A 67 -9.61 -16.99 2.78
C TRP A 67 -10.15 -17.18 1.36
N GLN A 68 -9.27 -17.44 0.39
CA GLN A 68 -9.64 -17.62 -1.02
C GLN A 68 -9.04 -18.91 -1.58
N SER A 69 -9.84 -19.98 -1.59
CA SER A 69 -9.43 -21.31 -2.08
C SER A 69 -9.88 -21.58 -3.53
N SER A 70 -10.89 -20.84 -4.02
CA SER A 70 -11.64 -21.15 -5.24
C SER A 70 -10.90 -20.84 -6.56
N VAL A 71 -9.99 -19.86 -6.56
CA VAL A 71 -9.17 -19.49 -7.72
C VAL A 71 -7.75 -19.95 -7.45
N GLU A 72 -7.16 -20.79 -8.29
CA GLU A 72 -5.84 -21.39 -8.02
C GLU A 72 -4.72 -20.33 -7.90
N ARG A 73 -4.71 -19.34 -8.81
CA ARG A 73 -3.76 -18.21 -8.80
C ARG A 73 -4.43 -16.91 -9.27
N PRO A 74 -5.15 -16.19 -8.39
CA PRO A 74 -5.73 -14.89 -8.76
C PRO A 74 -4.60 -13.87 -9.02
N PRO A 75 -4.75 -12.99 -10.02
CA PRO A 75 -3.81 -11.89 -10.22
C PRO A 75 -3.77 -10.99 -8.98
N VAL A 76 -2.56 -10.65 -8.55
CA VAL A 76 -2.33 -9.77 -7.40
C VAL A 76 -1.65 -8.48 -7.82
N VAL A 77 -1.99 -7.42 -7.10
CA VAL A 77 -1.33 -6.12 -7.21
C VAL A 77 -0.51 -5.92 -5.95
N LEU A 78 0.78 -5.66 -6.12
CA LEU A 78 1.68 -5.29 -5.04
C LEU A 78 1.83 -3.77 -4.98
N SER A 79 2.31 -3.25 -3.86
CA SER A 79 2.72 -1.85 -3.73
C SER A 79 4.18 -1.76 -3.31
N ILE A 80 4.86 -0.70 -3.75
CA ILE A 80 6.21 -0.34 -3.33
C ILE A 80 6.30 1.15 -2.98
N PRO A 81 7.04 1.58 -1.95
CA PRO A 81 7.22 3.00 -1.69
C PRO A 81 7.92 3.71 -2.86
N SER A 82 7.47 4.92 -3.21
CA SER A 82 7.96 5.65 -4.40
C SER A 82 9.45 6.05 -4.37
N PHE A 83 10.11 5.94 -3.23
CA PHE A 83 11.55 6.23 -3.11
C PHE A 83 12.44 5.00 -3.41
N TYR A 84 11.86 3.83 -3.70
CA TYR A 84 12.61 2.66 -4.17
C TYR A 84 12.86 2.74 -5.68
N GLN A 85 14.00 2.22 -6.12
CA GLN A 85 14.39 2.19 -7.52
C GLN A 85 13.58 1.16 -8.31
N ALA A 86 13.52 1.32 -9.64
CA ALA A 86 12.75 0.45 -10.52
C ALA A 86 13.16 -1.04 -10.40
N GLU A 87 14.44 -1.32 -10.21
CA GLU A 87 14.97 -2.69 -10.06
C GLU A 87 14.40 -3.40 -8.81
N CYS A 88 14.00 -2.63 -7.79
CA CYS A 88 13.38 -3.20 -6.59
C CYS A 88 11.97 -3.73 -6.87
N ARG A 89 11.27 -3.23 -7.89
CA ARG A 89 9.93 -3.71 -8.29
C ARG A 89 10.02 -5.14 -8.82
N GLU A 90 10.99 -5.41 -9.68
CA GLU A 90 11.21 -6.77 -10.21
C GLU A 90 11.60 -7.73 -9.09
N HIS A 91 12.51 -7.33 -8.19
CA HIS A 91 12.87 -8.18 -7.05
C HIS A 91 11.67 -8.47 -6.13
N LEU A 92 10.84 -7.46 -5.84
CA LEU A 92 9.65 -7.64 -5.02
C LEU A 92 8.63 -8.57 -5.70
N ALA A 93 8.38 -8.38 -7.00
CA ALA A 93 7.48 -9.21 -7.78
C ALA A 93 7.97 -10.66 -7.84
N ARG A 94 9.25 -10.87 -8.14
CA ARG A 94 9.87 -12.20 -8.16
C ARG A 94 9.80 -12.90 -6.81
N ALA A 95 10.06 -12.19 -5.71
CA ALA A 95 9.98 -12.78 -4.38
C ALA A 95 8.55 -13.25 -4.05
N ALA A 96 7.53 -12.50 -4.49
CA ALA A 96 6.12 -12.89 -4.33
C ALA A 96 5.75 -14.06 -5.26
N GLU A 97 6.23 -14.09 -6.50
CA GLU A 97 6.04 -15.19 -7.44
C GLU A 97 6.67 -16.50 -6.93
N GLU A 98 7.88 -16.43 -6.35
CA GLU A 98 8.52 -17.57 -5.69
C GLU A 98 7.75 -18.09 -4.49
N ALA A 99 6.97 -17.23 -3.82
CA ALA A 99 6.06 -17.63 -2.75
C ALA A 99 4.73 -18.22 -3.25
N GLY A 100 4.46 -18.16 -4.55
CA GLY A 100 3.27 -18.73 -5.20
C GLY A 100 2.21 -17.71 -5.67
N PHE A 101 2.45 -16.41 -5.49
CA PHE A 101 1.54 -15.38 -6.01
C PHE A 101 1.64 -15.24 -7.54
N HIS A 102 0.53 -14.81 -8.18
CA HIS A 102 0.53 -14.40 -9.59
C HIS A 102 0.54 -12.88 -9.68
N VAL A 103 1.73 -12.27 -9.75
CA VAL A 103 1.89 -10.81 -9.70
C VAL A 103 1.55 -10.19 -11.04
N ALA A 104 0.44 -9.46 -11.09
CA ALA A 104 -0.02 -8.82 -12.32
C ALA A 104 0.43 -7.35 -12.41
N GLN A 105 0.52 -6.64 -11.28
CA GLN A 105 0.97 -5.25 -11.27
C GLN A 105 1.73 -4.88 -9.98
N VAL A 106 2.70 -3.97 -10.07
CA VAL A 106 3.31 -3.30 -8.91
C VAL A 106 3.00 -1.80 -8.95
N LEU A 107 2.20 -1.32 -8.02
CA LEU A 107 1.88 0.10 -7.87
C LEU A 107 2.87 0.83 -6.95
N SER A 108 2.96 2.14 -7.11
CA SER A 108 3.53 2.97 -6.05
C SER A 108 2.53 3.07 -4.88
N GLU A 109 3.03 3.06 -3.63
CA GLU A 109 2.18 3.22 -2.44
C GLU A 109 1.28 4.49 -2.50
N PRO A 110 1.75 5.67 -2.96
CA PRO A 110 0.89 6.85 -3.09
C PRO A 110 -0.24 6.66 -4.11
N ALA A 111 0.03 6.02 -5.25
CA ALA A 111 -1.00 5.74 -6.25
C ALA A 111 -2.05 4.76 -5.69
N ALA A 112 -1.61 3.70 -5.00
CA ALA A 112 -2.53 2.79 -4.32
C ALA A 112 -3.39 3.56 -3.29
N ALA A 113 -2.81 4.49 -2.54
CA ALA A 113 -3.54 5.28 -1.56
C ALA A 113 -4.60 6.20 -2.19
N VAL A 114 -4.31 6.80 -3.34
CA VAL A 114 -5.27 7.59 -4.13
C VAL A 114 -6.43 6.71 -4.63
N VAL A 115 -6.12 5.53 -5.19
CA VAL A 115 -7.12 4.53 -5.62
C VAL A 115 -8.01 4.07 -4.45
N ALA A 116 -7.44 3.95 -3.25
CA ALA A 116 -8.18 3.60 -2.04
C ALA A 116 -9.23 4.65 -1.64
N TYR A 117 -9.06 5.90 -2.03
CA TYR A 117 -10.01 6.98 -1.75
C TYR A 117 -10.79 7.46 -2.98
N LYS A 118 -10.52 6.90 -4.17
CA LYS A 118 -11.17 7.30 -5.45
C LYS A 118 -10.99 8.79 -5.76
N ILE A 119 -9.82 9.33 -5.43
CA ILE A 119 -9.53 10.75 -5.63
C ILE A 119 -9.27 10.99 -7.13
N GLY A 120 -10.01 11.92 -7.74
CA GLY A 120 -9.96 12.20 -9.17
C GLY A 120 -10.91 11.35 -10.03
N ASP A 121 -11.72 10.48 -9.43
CA ASP A 121 -12.77 9.72 -10.14
C ASP A 121 -13.93 10.62 -10.62
N ASP A 122 -14.10 11.79 -10.00
CA ASP A 122 -15.10 12.82 -10.33
C ASP A 122 -14.70 13.69 -11.52
N GLY A 123 -13.52 13.46 -12.10
CA GLY A 123 -12.96 14.21 -13.22
C GLY A 123 -12.40 15.59 -12.85
N ALA A 124 -12.48 15.98 -11.58
CA ALA A 124 -11.85 17.21 -11.10
C ALA A 124 -10.33 17.00 -10.97
N SER A 125 -9.57 17.98 -11.48
CA SER A 125 -8.13 18.04 -11.24
C SER A 125 -7.90 18.42 -9.77
N LYS A 126 -7.16 17.59 -9.04
CA LYS A 126 -6.87 17.76 -7.61
C LYS A 126 -5.40 17.56 -7.32
N ARG A 127 -4.86 18.42 -6.48
CA ARG A 127 -3.52 18.27 -5.92
C ARG A 127 -3.59 17.55 -4.58
N VAL A 128 -2.93 16.40 -4.51
CA VAL A 128 -3.00 15.47 -3.37
C VAL A 128 -1.65 15.36 -2.68
N MET A 129 -1.63 15.55 -1.36
CA MET A 129 -0.47 15.25 -0.53
C MET A 129 -0.64 13.88 0.13
N TYR A 130 0.24 12.94 -0.23
CA TYR A 130 0.35 11.65 0.44
C TYR A 130 1.40 11.73 1.55
N ILE A 131 0.96 11.50 2.80
CA ILE A 131 1.82 11.51 3.99
C ILE A 131 1.91 10.09 4.53
N ARG A 132 3.08 9.48 4.42
CA ARG A 132 3.34 8.15 4.97
C ARG A 132 4.25 8.22 6.17
N SER A 133 3.80 7.73 7.32
CA SER A 133 4.63 7.57 8.51
C SER A 133 4.41 6.20 9.16
N GLY A 134 5.41 5.33 8.99
CA GLY A 134 5.40 3.98 9.55
C GLY A 134 6.08 3.89 10.92
N GLY A 135 6.55 2.70 11.27
CA GLY A 135 7.32 2.50 12.50
C GLY A 135 8.67 3.25 12.49
N LEU A 136 9.37 3.24 11.35
CA LEU A 136 10.73 3.77 11.23
C LEU A 136 10.83 5.03 10.38
N LEU A 137 10.17 4.99 9.22
CA LEU A 137 10.38 5.97 8.16
C LEU A 137 9.14 6.81 7.93
N THR A 138 9.39 8.06 7.61
CA THR A 138 8.40 9.00 7.09
C THR A 138 8.81 9.46 5.69
N SER A 139 7.85 9.60 4.80
CA SER A 139 8.03 10.11 3.44
C SER A 139 6.78 10.86 3.00
N PHE A 140 6.96 11.84 2.12
CA PHE A 140 5.88 12.66 1.57
C PHE A 140 5.93 12.59 0.04
N THR A 141 4.76 12.54 -0.59
CA THR A 141 4.64 12.57 -2.05
C THR A 141 3.54 13.53 -2.44
N LEU A 142 3.83 14.42 -3.38
CA LEU A 142 2.86 15.31 -3.99
C LEU A 142 2.40 14.72 -5.33
N LEU A 143 1.09 14.66 -5.55
CA LEU A 143 0.48 14.12 -6.76
C LEU A 143 -0.52 15.11 -7.35
N ASN A 144 -0.69 15.06 -8.67
CA ASN A 144 -1.88 15.58 -9.34
C ASN A 144 -2.76 14.41 -9.74
N THR A 145 -4.06 14.53 -9.54
CA THR A 145 -5.03 13.51 -9.90
C THR A 145 -6.16 14.12 -10.72
N GLU A 146 -6.42 13.58 -11.91
CA GLU A 146 -7.48 14.04 -12.81
C GLU A 146 -7.96 12.87 -13.68
N ASN A 147 -9.28 12.70 -13.83
CA ASN A 147 -9.87 11.64 -14.67
C ASN A 147 -9.26 10.23 -14.43
N LYS A 148 -9.13 9.84 -13.16
CA LYS A 148 -8.47 8.56 -12.72
C LYS A 148 -6.99 8.42 -13.10
N GLN A 149 -6.36 9.47 -13.63
CA GLN A 149 -4.93 9.54 -13.84
C GLN A 149 -4.28 10.16 -12.60
N HIS A 150 -3.12 9.62 -12.22
CA HIS A 150 -2.42 10.02 -11.00
C HIS A 150 -0.95 10.23 -11.35
N GLU A 151 -0.53 11.48 -11.41
CA GLU A 151 0.85 11.87 -11.71
C GLU A 151 1.56 12.24 -10.42
N ILE A 152 2.72 11.63 -10.15
CA ILE A 152 3.57 12.04 -9.02
C ILE A 152 4.40 13.24 -9.47
N ILE A 153 4.17 14.39 -8.83
CA ILE A 153 4.91 15.63 -9.10
C ILE A 153 6.30 15.56 -8.45
N ALA A 154 6.33 15.13 -7.18
CA ALA A 154 7.56 15.08 -6.41
C ALA A 154 7.42 14.11 -5.22
N THR A 155 8.53 13.45 -4.87
CA THR A 155 8.65 12.63 -3.67
C THR A 155 9.81 13.14 -2.82
N SER A 156 9.59 13.26 -1.52
CA SER A 156 10.63 13.68 -0.58
C SER A 156 11.66 12.57 -0.40
N LYS A 157 12.85 12.93 0.10
CA LYS A 157 13.73 11.93 0.71
C LYS A 157 13.01 11.21 1.87
N LYS A 158 13.48 10.02 2.22
CA LYS A 158 13.07 9.31 3.44
C LYS A 158 13.62 10.02 4.68
N PHE A 159 12.83 10.09 5.73
CA PHE A 159 13.23 10.63 7.02
C PHE A 159 13.17 9.53 8.08
N TYR A 160 14.22 9.41 8.90
CA TYR A 160 14.27 8.46 10.01
C TYR A 160 13.51 9.02 11.22
N ILE A 161 12.19 9.06 11.08
CA ILE A 161 11.23 9.47 12.11
C ILE A 161 9.94 8.67 11.90
N GLY A 162 9.37 8.15 12.98
CA GLY A 162 8.14 7.37 12.92
C GLY A 162 7.70 6.91 14.30
N GLY A 163 6.91 5.84 14.35
CA GLY A 163 6.36 5.31 15.60
C GLY A 163 7.40 4.85 16.63
N HIS A 164 8.66 4.62 16.24
CA HIS A 164 9.76 4.29 17.14
C HIS A 164 10.18 5.46 18.04
N GLU A 165 10.19 6.69 17.52
CA GLU A 165 10.51 7.89 18.33
C GLU A 165 9.41 8.17 19.35
N VAL A 166 8.15 7.91 18.99
CA VAL A 166 7.01 7.96 19.91
C VAL A 166 7.17 6.91 21.03
N THR A 167 7.51 5.67 20.67
CA THR A 167 7.79 4.63 21.68
C THR A 167 8.97 5.01 22.56
N LYS A 168 10.05 5.56 21.99
CA LYS A 168 11.25 5.99 22.73
C LYS A 168 10.93 7.04 23.79
N ALA A 169 10.10 8.04 23.49
CA ALA A 169 9.67 9.03 24.47
C ALA A 169 8.95 8.41 25.68
N ILE A 170 8.15 7.36 25.46
CA ILE A 170 7.48 6.61 26.54
C ILE A 170 8.49 5.75 27.32
N VAL A 171 9.45 5.11 26.64
CA VAL A 171 10.52 4.32 27.28
C VAL A 171 11.36 5.19 28.21
N GLU A 172 11.78 6.37 27.74
CA GLU A 172 12.53 7.34 28.54
C GLU A 172 11.73 7.79 29.77
N PHE A 173 10.43 8.02 29.58
CA PHE A 173 9.53 8.35 30.68
C PHE A 173 9.42 7.22 31.72
N ILE A 174 9.12 5.98 31.30
CA ILE A 174 9.01 4.82 32.21
C ILE A 174 10.33 4.59 32.95
N THR A 175 11.45 4.64 32.22
CA THR A 175 12.81 4.49 32.77
C THR A 175 13.06 5.53 33.86
N LYS A 176 12.71 6.80 33.61
CA LYS A 176 12.87 7.89 34.57
C LYS A 176 11.98 7.69 35.81
N GLU A 177 10.73 7.27 35.63
CA GLU A 177 9.81 7.05 36.76
C GLU A 177 10.22 5.85 37.62
N PHE A 178 10.71 4.77 37.02
CA PHE A 178 11.24 3.63 37.76
C PHE A 178 12.53 4.00 38.50
N ARG A 179 13.47 4.68 37.82
CA ARG A 179 14.75 5.09 38.39
C ARG A 179 14.62 5.96 39.64
N LYS A 180 13.60 6.84 39.68
CA LYS A 180 13.31 7.67 40.86
C LYS A 180 12.98 6.86 42.12
N LYS A 181 12.47 5.63 41.99
CA LYS A 181 11.94 4.84 43.10
C LYS A 181 12.75 3.60 43.45
N TYR A 182 13.31 2.92 42.43
CA TYR A 182 13.76 1.53 42.59
C TYR A 182 15.16 1.23 42.07
N GLY A 183 15.84 2.21 41.43
CA GLY A 183 17.17 2.01 40.83
C GLY A 183 17.14 2.01 39.29
N ASP A 184 18.32 1.96 38.66
CA ASP A 184 18.45 2.16 37.21
C ASP A 184 18.15 0.89 36.41
N PRO A 185 17.01 0.82 35.67
CA PRO A 185 16.66 -0.38 34.91
C PRO A 185 17.49 -0.52 33.63
N THR A 186 18.28 0.49 33.26
CA THR A 186 19.06 0.48 32.00
C THR A 186 20.24 -0.49 32.03
N GLU A 187 20.69 -0.91 33.22
CA GLU A 187 21.74 -1.91 33.40
C GLU A 187 21.26 -3.32 33.01
N SER A 188 19.94 -3.56 32.98
CA SER A 188 19.34 -4.84 32.65
C SER A 188 18.69 -4.82 31.26
N ARG A 189 19.29 -5.56 30.33
CA ARG A 189 18.72 -5.78 28.97
C ARG A 189 17.31 -6.36 29.03
N ARG A 190 17.04 -7.26 29.98
CA ARG A 190 15.72 -7.88 30.17
C ARG A 190 14.69 -6.82 30.60
N SER A 191 15.08 -5.93 31.51
CA SER A 191 14.21 -4.85 32.00
C SER A 191 13.89 -3.86 30.88
N MET A 192 14.89 -3.46 30.10
CA MET A 192 14.69 -2.58 28.95
C MET A 192 13.77 -3.20 27.87
N ALA A 193 13.89 -4.51 27.59
CA ALA A 193 12.99 -5.20 26.68
C ALA A 193 11.53 -5.18 27.18
N LYS A 194 11.31 -5.41 28.48
CA LYS A 194 9.97 -5.31 29.09
C LYS A 194 9.40 -3.88 28.99
N ILE A 195 10.22 -2.86 29.28
CA ILE A 195 9.81 -1.45 29.15
C ILE A 195 9.45 -1.12 27.70
N GLN A 196 10.25 -1.57 26.73
CA GLN A 196 10.01 -1.34 25.31
C GLN A 196 8.65 -1.90 24.86
N ASN A 197 8.34 -3.15 25.25
CA ASN A 197 7.06 -3.78 24.92
C ASN A 197 5.88 -3.02 25.56
N ALA A 198 5.97 -2.73 26.86
CA ALA A 198 4.92 -1.99 27.56
C ALA A 198 4.72 -0.57 27.01
N ALA A 199 5.80 0.10 26.57
CA ALA A 199 5.74 1.40 25.93
C ALA A 199 5.05 1.33 24.56
N GLN A 200 5.32 0.28 23.78
CA GLN A 200 4.66 0.05 22.50
C GLN A 200 3.16 -0.21 22.68
N ASP A 201 2.78 -1.04 23.63
CA ASP A 201 1.37 -1.32 23.95
C ASP A 201 0.66 -0.05 24.45
N CYS A 202 1.29 0.69 25.36
CA CYS A 202 0.79 1.97 25.84
C CYS A 202 0.51 2.95 24.70
N LYS A 203 1.45 3.10 23.75
CA LYS A 203 1.26 3.91 22.54
C LYS A 203 0.05 3.44 21.72
N HIS A 204 -0.03 2.15 21.42
CA HIS A 204 -1.12 1.61 20.59
C HIS A 204 -2.49 1.83 21.25
N ILE A 205 -2.59 1.59 22.56
CA ILE A 205 -3.82 1.81 23.32
C ILE A 205 -4.17 3.30 23.34
N LEU A 206 -3.24 4.18 23.72
CA LEU A 206 -3.50 5.63 23.83
C LEU A 206 -3.66 6.34 22.49
N THR A 207 -3.36 5.67 21.39
CA THR A 207 -3.74 6.14 20.07
C THR A 207 -5.26 6.05 19.87
N THR A 208 -5.92 5.08 20.50
CA THR A 208 -7.37 4.78 20.34
C THR A 208 -8.20 5.19 21.57
N LEU A 209 -7.73 4.88 22.78
CA LEU A 209 -8.40 5.12 24.05
C LEU A 209 -7.84 6.34 24.78
N GLN A 210 -8.58 6.87 25.76
CA GLN A 210 -8.18 8.08 26.50
C GLN A 210 -7.20 7.81 27.65
N THR A 211 -7.19 6.59 28.19
CA THR A 211 -6.34 6.19 29.31
C THR A 211 -5.90 4.74 29.17
N THR A 212 -4.79 4.38 29.81
CA THR A 212 -4.30 3.00 29.93
C THR A 212 -3.50 2.84 31.23
N GLN A 213 -3.37 1.60 31.69
CA GLN A 213 -2.47 1.24 32.77
C GLN A 213 -1.21 0.58 32.19
N ILE A 214 -0.04 1.15 32.50
CA ILE A 214 1.24 0.52 32.17
C ILE A 214 1.59 -0.38 33.35
N TYR A 215 1.49 -1.69 33.14
CA TYR A 215 1.88 -2.70 34.12
C TYR A 215 3.00 -3.57 33.57
N ILE A 216 4.06 -3.73 34.36
CA ILE A 216 5.20 -4.59 34.03
C ILE A 216 5.54 -5.42 35.26
N ASP A 217 5.25 -6.71 35.18
CA ASP A 217 5.59 -7.69 36.20
C ASP A 217 7.12 -7.86 36.31
N SER A 218 7.62 -7.87 37.54
CA SER A 218 9.01 -8.11 37.91
C SER A 218 9.98 -7.39 36.95
N LEU A 219 9.82 -6.07 36.83
CA LEU A 219 10.60 -5.25 35.92
C LEU A 219 12.10 -5.32 36.25
N MET A 220 12.49 -5.19 37.51
CA MET A 220 13.86 -5.34 37.98
C MET A 220 13.85 -5.90 39.40
N ASP A 221 14.69 -6.90 39.69
CA ASP A 221 14.85 -7.48 41.04
C ASP A 221 13.53 -7.88 41.75
N GLY A 222 12.56 -8.41 40.99
CA GLY A 222 11.25 -8.80 41.51
C GLY A 222 10.28 -7.64 41.74
N ILE A 223 10.66 -6.41 41.40
CA ILE A 223 9.83 -5.22 41.58
C ILE A 223 8.93 -5.01 40.37
N ASP A 224 7.61 -4.97 40.62
CA ASP A 224 6.61 -4.59 39.63
C ASP A 224 6.62 -3.09 39.35
N PHE A 225 6.36 -2.72 38.10
CA PHE A 225 6.08 -1.34 37.71
C PHE A 225 4.60 -1.19 37.36
N ASN A 226 3.96 -0.18 37.95
CA ASN A 226 2.55 0.11 37.72
C ASN A 226 2.32 1.62 37.65
N LEU A 227 1.80 2.12 36.52
CA LEU A 227 1.57 3.56 36.31
C LEU A 227 0.37 3.80 35.39
N GLN A 228 -0.53 4.69 35.82
CA GLN A 228 -1.64 5.15 34.98
C GLN A 228 -1.16 6.22 34.00
N MET A 229 -1.48 6.05 32.72
CA MET A 229 -1.16 7.01 31.66
C MET A 229 -2.44 7.50 30.99
N SER A 230 -2.56 8.81 30.82
CA SER A 230 -3.65 9.46 30.08
C SER A 230 -3.14 9.98 28.73
N ARG A 231 -4.05 10.12 27.76
CA ARG A 231 -3.73 10.66 26.43
C ARG A 231 -3.09 12.06 26.51
N PRO A 232 -3.58 13.04 27.30
CA PRO A 232 -2.92 14.34 27.41
C PRO A 232 -1.47 14.26 27.93
N ARG A 233 -1.20 13.35 28.89
CA ARG A 233 0.16 13.13 29.38
C ARG A 233 1.04 12.50 28.30
N PHE A 234 0.53 11.50 27.59
CA PHE A 234 1.20 10.90 26.44
C PHE A 234 1.51 11.93 25.35
N GLU A 235 0.54 12.75 24.94
CA GLU A 235 0.72 13.79 23.94
C GLU A 235 1.76 14.84 24.37
N SER A 236 1.78 15.21 25.66
CA SER A 236 2.84 16.07 26.21
C SER A 236 4.24 15.43 26.12
N LEU A 237 4.36 14.11 26.36
CA LEU A 237 5.64 13.41 26.23
C LEU A 237 6.15 13.37 24.80
N ILE A 238 5.25 13.25 23.82
CA ILE A 238 5.63 13.10 22.41
C ILE A 238 5.68 14.43 21.65
N GLN A 239 5.38 15.55 22.31
CA GLN A 239 5.38 16.87 21.68
C GLN A 239 6.69 17.20 20.95
N PRO A 240 7.89 16.87 21.46
CA PRO A 240 9.13 17.06 20.70
C PRO A 240 9.16 16.28 19.38
N VAL A 241 8.58 15.07 19.35
CA VAL A 241 8.46 14.23 18.15
C VAL A 241 7.48 14.85 17.16
N VAL A 242 6.33 15.37 17.63
CA VAL A 242 5.35 16.08 16.80
C VAL A 242 5.98 17.33 16.18
N SER A 243 6.68 18.16 16.96
CA SER A 243 7.38 19.34 16.46
C SER A 243 8.42 18.98 15.39
N LYS A 244 9.25 17.96 15.64
CA LYS A 244 10.24 17.48 14.66
C LYS A 244 9.59 16.98 13.37
N PHE A 245 8.48 16.24 13.49
CA PHE A 245 7.68 15.79 12.34
C PHE A 245 7.17 16.97 11.51
N MET A 246 6.62 18.01 12.16
CA MET A 246 6.11 19.20 11.46
C MET A 246 7.21 20.02 10.79
N THR A 247 8.40 20.15 11.40
CA THR A 247 9.57 20.77 10.76
C THR A 247 9.94 20.05 9.47
N ILE A 248 9.98 18.71 9.51
CA ILE A 248 10.29 17.86 8.36
C ILE A 248 9.22 17.98 7.27
N LEU A 249 7.93 17.95 7.64
CA LEU A 249 6.81 18.12 6.72
C LEU A 249 6.85 19.49 6.02
N ASN A 250 7.09 20.57 6.76
CA ASN A 250 7.19 21.92 6.20
C ASN A 250 8.34 22.02 5.19
N SER A 251 9.53 21.53 5.55
CA SER A 251 10.69 21.51 4.64
C SER A 251 10.43 20.67 3.38
N ALA A 252 9.74 19.53 3.52
CA ALA A 252 9.37 18.70 2.37
C ALA A 252 8.37 19.42 1.45
N VAL A 253 7.35 20.07 2.01
CA VAL A 253 6.37 20.86 1.24
C VAL A 253 7.05 22.01 0.50
N GLU A 254 7.94 22.76 1.14
CA GLU A 254 8.70 23.84 0.52
C GLU A 254 9.55 23.36 -0.67
N THR A 255 10.12 22.16 -0.56
CA THR A 255 10.99 21.59 -1.61
C THR A 255 10.18 21.02 -2.78
N MET A 256 9.04 20.39 -2.50
CA MET A 256 8.23 19.67 -3.48
C MET A 256 7.17 20.55 -4.16
N ASN A 257 6.55 21.48 -3.43
CA ASN A 257 5.44 22.32 -3.90
C ASN A 257 5.96 23.72 -4.31
N LYS A 258 6.88 23.76 -5.28
CA LYS A 258 7.61 24.98 -5.67
C LYS A 258 6.74 26.07 -6.29
N ASP A 259 5.68 25.66 -6.96
CA ASP A 259 4.65 26.53 -7.54
C ASP A 259 3.64 27.03 -6.49
N GLN A 260 3.76 26.57 -5.23
CA GLN A 260 2.93 26.97 -4.10
C GLN A 260 1.42 26.80 -4.34
N ALA A 261 1.02 25.91 -5.26
CA ALA A 261 -0.41 25.68 -5.49
C ALA A 261 -1.05 25.05 -4.24
N GLU A 262 -2.34 25.31 -4.07
CA GLU A 262 -3.11 24.79 -2.96
C GLU A 262 -3.15 23.25 -3.00
N ILE A 263 -3.09 22.64 -1.83
CA ILE A 263 -3.26 21.18 -1.68
C ILE A 263 -4.72 20.94 -1.35
N ASP A 264 -5.43 20.29 -2.27
CA ASP A 264 -6.88 20.05 -2.14
C ASP A 264 -7.17 18.93 -1.15
N GLU A 265 -6.43 17.82 -1.24
CA GLU A 265 -6.70 16.62 -0.46
C GLU A 265 -5.41 16.02 0.14
N ILE A 266 -5.51 15.42 1.33
CA ILE A 266 -4.39 14.79 2.03
C ILE A 266 -4.76 13.36 2.38
N VAL A 267 -3.87 12.41 2.03
CA VAL A 267 -4.03 11.00 2.38
C VAL A 267 -2.98 10.61 3.41
N LEU A 268 -3.44 10.11 4.55
CA LEU A 268 -2.58 9.65 5.66
C LEU A 268 -2.41 8.13 5.60
N ALA A 269 -1.16 7.65 5.61
CA ALA A 269 -0.84 6.23 5.60
C ALA A 269 0.26 5.83 6.60
N GLY A 270 0.15 4.61 7.11
CA GLY A 270 1.09 4.02 8.07
C GLY A 270 0.72 4.28 9.54
N GLY A 271 1.10 3.34 10.42
CA GLY A 271 0.57 3.27 11.77
C GLY A 271 0.88 4.46 12.68
N ASN A 272 1.93 5.24 12.39
CA ASN A 272 2.22 6.44 13.17
C ASN A 272 1.22 7.57 12.85
N MET A 273 0.57 7.53 11.68
CA MET A 273 -0.51 8.46 11.33
C MET A 273 -1.77 8.26 12.15
N LYS A 274 -1.88 7.22 12.98
CA LYS A 274 -3.01 7.07 13.90
C LYS A 274 -2.94 8.01 15.11
N VAL A 275 -1.74 8.52 15.44
CA VAL A 275 -1.51 9.36 16.64
C VAL A 275 -2.28 10.68 16.50
N PRO A 276 -3.28 10.98 17.35
CA PRO A 276 -4.15 12.14 17.10
C PRO A 276 -3.46 13.50 17.20
N ALA A 277 -2.46 13.65 18.07
CA ALA A 277 -1.65 14.88 18.09
C ALA A 277 -0.94 15.16 16.76
N ILE A 278 -0.49 14.12 16.04
CA ILE A 278 0.12 14.29 14.72
C ILE A 278 -0.95 14.64 13.68
N GLN A 279 -2.10 13.96 13.68
CA GLN A 279 -3.21 14.30 12.78
C GLN A 279 -3.73 15.73 12.98
N SER A 280 -3.85 16.17 14.23
CA SER A 280 -4.25 17.54 14.57
C SER A 280 -3.25 18.55 14.04
N ALA A 281 -1.95 18.32 14.25
CA ALA A 281 -0.91 19.23 13.75
C ALA A 281 -0.90 19.32 12.20
N ILE A 282 -1.18 18.21 11.50
CA ILE A 282 -1.36 18.22 10.04
C ILE A 282 -2.59 19.02 9.64
N LYS A 283 -3.72 18.83 10.33
CA LYS A 283 -4.96 19.58 10.09
C LYS A 283 -4.78 21.09 10.29
N ASP A 284 -4.09 21.48 11.36
CA ASP A 284 -3.81 22.89 11.66
C ASP A 284 -2.89 23.52 10.58
N ARG A 285 -1.98 22.72 10.01
CA ARG A 285 -1.09 23.15 8.93
C ARG A 285 -1.78 23.28 7.58
N PHE A 286 -2.84 22.53 7.32
CA PHE A 286 -3.58 22.53 6.05
C PHE A 286 -5.08 22.72 6.28
N PRO A 287 -5.51 23.92 6.72
CA PRO A 287 -6.90 24.14 7.16
C PRO A 287 -7.94 23.99 6.04
N ASN A 288 -7.55 24.23 4.78
CA ASN A 288 -8.44 24.14 3.62
C ASN A 288 -8.43 22.75 2.97
N ALA A 289 -7.43 21.92 3.27
CA ALA A 289 -7.28 20.63 2.61
C ALA A 289 -8.21 19.59 3.24
N LYS A 290 -8.85 18.79 2.41
CA LYS A 290 -9.65 17.64 2.87
C LYS A 290 -8.70 16.51 3.29
N ILE A 291 -8.64 16.24 4.59
CA ILE A 291 -7.88 15.11 5.13
C ILE A 291 -8.74 13.84 5.10
N HIS A 292 -8.27 12.83 4.40
CA HIS A 292 -8.93 11.52 4.34
C HIS A 292 -8.55 10.65 5.53
N ALA A 293 -9.58 10.18 6.25
CA ALA A 293 -9.44 9.32 7.42
C ALA A 293 -10.53 8.24 7.52
N THR A 294 -11.31 8.00 6.46
CA THR A 294 -12.37 6.97 6.49
C THR A 294 -11.82 5.55 6.44
N HIS A 295 -10.63 5.35 5.88
CA HIS A 295 -9.91 4.09 5.95
C HIS A 295 -8.84 4.16 7.03
N HIS A 296 -8.64 3.03 7.71
CA HIS A 296 -7.61 2.92 8.72
C HIS A 296 -6.21 3.07 8.07
N PRO A 297 -5.28 3.91 8.59
CA PRO A 297 -4.03 4.25 7.90
C PRO A 297 -3.10 3.07 7.57
N ASP A 298 -3.20 1.95 8.29
CA ASP A 298 -2.42 0.74 7.99
C ASP A 298 -2.97 -0.05 6.79
N GLU A 299 -4.23 0.19 6.42
CA GLU A 299 -4.95 -0.61 5.44
C GLU A 299 -5.12 0.11 4.10
N VAL A 300 -4.97 1.44 4.08
CA VAL A 300 -5.16 2.30 2.89
C VAL A 300 -4.45 1.73 1.65
N ILE A 301 -3.18 1.37 1.79
CA ILE A 301 -2.37 0.85 0.67
C ILE A 301 -2.93 -0.49 0.16
N ALA A 302 -3.25 -1.41 1.09
CA ALA A 302 -3.78 -2.72 0.74
C ALA A 302 -5.16 -2.64 0.08
N ILE A 303 -6.03 -1.74 0.57
CA ILE A 303 -7.34 -1.44 -0.03
C ILE A 303 -7.15 -0.91 -1.46
N GLY A 304 -6.18 -0.03 -1.66
CA GLY A 304 -5.81 0.49 -2.98
C GLY A 304 -5.41 -0.61 -3.96
N CYS A 305 -4.47 -1.47 -3.56
CA CYS A 305 -4.04 -2.62 -4.35
C CYS A 305 -5.21 -3.58 -4.64
N ALA A 306 -6.06 -3.87 -3.65
CA ALA A 306 -7.21 -4.74 -3.82
C ALA A 306 -8.21 -4.17 -4.85
N ARG A 307 -8.48 -2.85 -4.81
CA ARG A 307 -9.33 -2.20 -5.82
C ARG A 307 -8.68 -2.22 -7.20
N GLN A 308 -7.39 -1.93 -7.30
CA GLN A 308 -6.69 -2.00 -8.58
C GLN A 308 -6.75 -3.42 -9.17
N SER A 309 -6.63 -4.45 -8.35
CA SER A 309 -6.68 -5.86 -8.81
C SER A 309 -7.99 -6.23 -9.53
N MET A 310 -9.08 -5.48 -9.31
CA MET A 310 -10.34 -5.67 -10.02
C MET A 310 -10.27 -5.22 -11.49
N HIS A 311 -9.29 -4.38 -11.83
CA HIS A 311 -9.11 -3.83 -13.16
C HIS A 311 -8.02 -4.57 -13.93
N VAL A 312 -6.99 -5.08 -13.26
CA VAL A 312 -5.83 -5.68 -13.93
C VAL A 312 -6.20 -6.94 -14.74
N ASP A 313 -5.65 -7.04 -15.95
CA ASP A 313 -5.72 -8.26 -16.75
C ASP A 313 -4.73 -9.31 -16.23
N ALA A 314 -5.18 -10.56 -16.10
CA ALA A 314 -4.36 -11.64 -15.55
C ALA A 314 -3.16 -11.98 -16.44
N ASP A 315 -3.23 -11.70 -17.74
CA ASP A 315 -2.16 -12.00 -18.69
C ASP A 315 -1.18 -10.84 -18.88
N ALA A 316 -1.48 -9.64 -18.34
CA ALA A 316 -0.61 -8.47 -18.41
C ALA A 316 0.26 -8.39 -17.15
N ARG A 317 1.59 -8.48 -17.29
CA ARG A 317 2.56 -8.28 -16.21
C ARG A 317 3.12 -6.86 -16.31
N ILE A 318 2.65 -5.96 -15.44
CA ILE A 318 3.03 -4.54 -15.45
C ILE A 318 3.88 -4.22 -14.23
N LEU A 319 5.19 -4.22 -14.44
CA LEU A 319 6.18 -3.97 -13.40
C LEU A 319 6.87 -2.61 -13.56
N GLU A 320 6.67 -1.96 -14.71
CA GLU A 320 7.22 -0.66 -15.01
C GLU A 320 6.65 0.43 -14.11
N ASP A 321 7.41 1.52 -13.99
CA ASP A 321 7.01 2.71 -13.24
C ASP A 321 5.99 3.48 -14.09
N ASN A 322 4.77 2.97 -14.17
CA ASN A 322 3.69 3.62 -14.91
C ASN A 322 3.24 4.85 -14.10
N PHE A 323 4.02 5.93 -14.18
CA PHE A 323 3.54 7.29 -13.91
C PHE A 323 2.45 7.68 -14.91
N GLU A 324 2.43 7.04 -16.07
CA GLU A 324 1.32 7.09 -17.02
C GLU A 324 0.42 5.87 -16.82
N ILE A 325 -0.67 6.10 -16.10
CA ILE A 325 -1.85 5.28 -16.26
C ILE A 325 -2.43 5.63 -17.65
N HIS A 326 -2.17 4.78 -18.63
CA HIS A 326 -2.81 4.90 -19.94
C HIS A 326 -4.30 4.72 -19.75
N THR A 327 -5.09 5.61 -20.33
CA THR A 327 -6.53 5.52 -20.27
C THR A 327 -7.11 5.42 -21.67
N LEU A 328 -8.31 4.84 -21.76
CA LEU A 328 -9.03 4.81 -23.02
C LEU A 328 -9.40 6.22 -23.48
N SER A 329 -9.03 6.58 -24.71
CA SER A 329 -9.38 7.89 -25.30
C SER A 329 -10.88 8.03 -25.58
N ASN A 330 -11.60 6.93 -25.73
CA ASN A 330 -13.02 6.86 -26.06
C ASN A 330 -13.70 5.71 -25.32
N ASP A 331 -15.03 5.78 -25.22
CA ASP A 331 -15.85 4.66 -24.74
C ASP A 331 -15.68 3.44 -25.65
N VAL A 332 -15.61 2.25 -25.04
CA VAL A 332 -15.63 0.98 -25.74
C VAL A 332 -17.00 0.36 -25.62
N HIS A 333 -17.66 0.18 -26.76
CA HIS A 333 -18.99 -0.42 -26.86
C HIS A 333 -18.92 -1.76 -27.59
N ILE A 334 -19.81 -2.69 -27.21
CA ILE A 334 -20.07 -3.95 -27.92
C ILE A 334 -21.55 -4.07 -28.18
N TRP A 335 -21.89 -4.58 -29.34
CA TRP A 335 -23.26 -4.95 -29.69
C TRP A 335 -23.26 -6.21 -30.55
N LEU A 336 -24.45 -6.77 -30.71
CA LEU A 336 -24.72 -7.89 -31.60
C LEU A 336 -24.90 -7.37 -33.02
N GLU A 337 -24.24 -7.97 -34.00
CA GLU A 337 -24.35 -7.59 -35.42
C GLU A 337 -25.83 -7.52 -35.84
N GLY A 338 -26.21 -6.44 -36.52
CA GLY A 338 -27.61 -6.12 -36.85
C GLY A 338 -28.41 -5.41 -35.75
N ASN A 339 -27.86 -5.19 -34.56
CA ASN A 339 -28.52 -4.50 -33.44
C ASN A 339 -27.69 -3.35 -32.86
N GLU A 340 -27.28 -2.41 -33.73
CA GLU A 340 -26.49 -1.22 -33.33
C GLU A 340 -27.18 -0.32 -32.30
N ASN A 341 -28.50 -0.38 -32.19
CA ASN A 341 -29.26 0.42 -31.23
C ASN A 341 -29.11 -0.09 -29.78
N ASN A 342 -28.58 -1.31 -29.58
CA ASN A 342 -28.42 -1.93 -28.27
C ASN A 342 -26.94 -2.11 -27.90
N LYS A 343 -26.17 -1.02 -28.00
CA LYS A 343 -24.76 -0.97 -27.60
C LYS A 343 -24.62 -1.08 -26.08
N ILE A 344 -23.81 -2.04 -25.64
CA ILE A 344 -23.43 -2.22 -24.25
C ILE A 344 -22.09 -1.53 -24.05
N LEU A 345 -22.05 -0.58 -23.12
CA LEU A 345 -20.81 0.06 -22.69
C LEU A 345 -19.96 -0.93 -21.87
N VAL A 346 -18.79 -1.28 -22.40
CA VAL A 346 -17.82 -2.13 -21.70
C VAL A 346 -16.95 -1.27 -20.82
N PHE A 347 -16.23 -0.34 -21.43
CA PHE A 347 -15.29 0.51 -20.75
C PHE A 347 -15.62 1.94 -21.09
N GLU A 348 -15.76 2.76 -20.06
CA GLU A 348 -15.89 4.19 -20.21
C GLU A 348 -14.57 4.77 -20.74
N ARG A 349 -14.67 5.86 -21.47
CA ARG A 349 -13.57 6.78 -21.73
C ARG A 349 -12.90 7.10 -20.39
N HIS A 350 -11.58 7.19 -20.43
CA HIS A 350 -10.72 7.35 -19.27
C HIS A 350 -10.64 6.14 -18.33
N ALA A 351 -11.19 4.98 -18.71
CA ALA A 351 -10.92 3.75 -17.97
C ALA A 351 -9.42 3.44 -18.00
N VAL A 352 -8.89 3.17 -16.81
CA VAL A 352 -7.48 2.87 -16.53
C VAL A 352 -7.09 1.55 -17.17
N LEU A 353 -6.07 1.57 -18.04
CA LEU A 353 -5.52 0.39 -18.68
C LEU A 353 -4.37 -0.20 -17.85
N PRO A 354 -4.24 -1.54 -17.85
CA PRO A 354 -5.13 -2.52 -18.45
C PRO A 354 -6.42 -2.66 -17.63
N CYS A 355 -7.56 -2.77 -18.31
CA CYS A 355 -8.87 -3.02 -17.70
C CYS A 355 -9.52 -4.28 -18.27
N ARG A 356 -10.11 -5.11 -17.41
CA ARG A 356 -10.94 -6.27 -17.81
C ARG A 356 -12.39 -6.12 -17.35
N LYS A 357 -13.35 -6.51 -18.20
CA LYS A 357 -14.77 -6.64 -17.85
C LYS A 357 -15.34 -7.91 -18.46
N ILE A 358 -16.09 -8.65 -17.65
CA ILE A 358 -16.82 -9.85 -18.08
C ILE A 358 -18.28 -9.45 -18.22
N LEU A 359 -18.89 -9.76 -19.37
CA LEU A 359 -20.29 -9.44 -19.66
C LEU A 359 -21.06 -10.73 -19.93
N ASP A 360 -22.18 -10.90 -19.22
CA ASP A 360 -23.15 -11.95 -19.50
C ASP A 360 -24.19 -11.44 -20.51
N VAL A 361 -24.05 -11.85 -21.77
CA VAL A 361 -24.96 -11.42 -22.84
C VAL A 361 -25.95 -12.54 -23.17
N ASN A 362 -27.25 -12.26 -23.02
CA ASN A 362 -28.31 -13.22 -23.30
C ASN A 362 -28.64 -13.24 -24.81
N ALA A 363 -27.99 -14.10 -25.57
CA ALA A 363 -28.12 -14.20 -27.03
C ALA A 363 -29.39 -14.93 -27.52
N ARG A 364 -30.51 -14.86 -26.77
CA ARG A 364 -31.75 -15.63 -27.07
C ARG A 364 -32.71 -14.99 -28.09
N LYS A 365 -32.34 -13.91 -28.76
CA LYS A 365 -33.20 -13.29 -29.80
C LYS A 365 -32.40 -12.91 -31.04
N TYR A 366 -32.21 -13.89 -31.90
CA TYR A 366 -32.06 -13.67 -33.34
C TYR A 366 -33.23 -14.39 -34.01
N VAL A 367 -34.34 -13.67 -34.18
CA VAL A 367 -35.39 -14.05 -35.12
C VAL A 367 -35.17 -13.16 -36.33
N VAL A 368 -34.73 -13.75 -37.44
CA VAL A 368 -34.68 -13.07 -38.73
C VAL A 368 -36.13 -12.90 -39.21
N GLU A 369 -36.45 -11.74 -39.80
CA GLU A 369 -37.72 -11.57 -40.52
C GLU A 369 -37.91 -12.75 -41.48
N ASN A 370 -39.07 -13.42 -41.38
CA ASN A 370 -39.50 -14.67 -42.06
C ASN A 370 -39.28 -16.00 -41.31
N GLY A 371 -38.91 -15.98 -40.03
CA GLY A 371 -39.10 -17.16 -39.16
C GLY A 371 -38.12 -18.33 -39.37
N GLU A 372 -37.04 -18.12 -40.14
CA GLU A 372 -35.93 -19.06 -40.19
C GLU A 372 -34.87 -18.72 -39.12
N ILE A 373 -34.50 -19.73 -38.33
CA ILE A 373 -33.42 -19.64 -37.34
C ILE A 373 -32.10 -19.79 -38.11
N SER A 374 -31.33 -18.72 -38.23
CA SER A 374 -29.95 -18.82 -38.73
C SER A 374 -29.12 -19.72 -37.81
N LYS A 375 -28.35 -20.64 -38.40
CA LYS A 375 -27.35 -21.48 -37.71
C LYS A 375 -26.05 -20.72 -37.40
N ASP A 376 -25.98 -19.44 -37.77
CA ASP A 376 -24.75 -18.67 -37.63
C ASP A 376 -24.56 -18.20 -36.20
N ARG A 377 -23.32 -18.29 -35.73
CA ARG A 377 -22.94 -17.87 -34.37
C ARG A 377 -23.16 -16.35 -34.25
N PRO A 378 -23.64 -15.86 -33.09
CA PRO A 378 -23.89 -14.43 -32.90
C PRO A 378 -22.59 -13.63 -33.05
N VAL A 379 -22.50 -12.80 -34.08
CA VAL A 379 -21.31 -11.95 -34.31
C VAL A 379 -21.42 -10.72 -33.43
N PHE A 380 -20.34 -10.38 -32.73
CA PHE A 380 -20.25 -9.15 -31.93
C PHE A 380 -19.44 -8.11 -32.68
N CYS A 381 -19.95 -6.89 -32.69
CA CYS A 381 -19.28 -5.70 -33.20
C CYS A 381 -18.74 -4.90 -32.02
N ILE A 382 -17.59 -4.24 -32.20
CA ILE A 382 -16.94 -3.40 -31.18
C ILE A 382 -16.64 -2.04 -31.80
N SER A 383 -16.84 -0.97 -31.02
CA SER A 383 -16.46 0.39 -31.41
C SER A 383 -15.63 1.05 -30.31
N THR A 384 -14.62 1.80 -30.73
CA THR A 384 -13.72 2.59 -29.87
C THR A 384 -13.76 4.08 -30.24
N GLY A 385 -14.88 4.58 -30.77
CA GLY A 385 -15.12 6.00 -31.08
C GLY A 385 -14.48 6.55 -32.35
N GLU A 386 -13.35 5.99 -32.82
CA GLU A 386 -12.65 6.50 -34.02
C GLU A 386 -13.00 5.74 -35.32
N GLU A 387 -13.43 4.47 -35.25
CA GLU A 387 -13.88 3.68 -36.40
C GLU A 387 -14.91 2.60 -36.00
N ASN A 388 -15.81 2.23 -36.93
CA ASN A 388 -16.59 1.00 -36.87
C ASN A 388 -15.71 -0.16 -37.36
N LEU A 389 -15.19 -0.99 -36.46
CA LEU A 389 -14.33 -2.12 -36.82
C LEU A 389 -15.18 -3.38 -37.07
N ASN A 390 -15.21 -3.85 -38.31
CA ASN A 390 -16.03 -4.99 -38.73
C ASN A 390 -15.41 -6.37 -38.41
N THR A 391 -16.27 -7.19 -37.81
CA THR A 391 -16.47 -8.66 -37.92
C THR A 391 -15.35 -9.61 -37.45
N ALA A 392 -15.64 -10.39 -36.39
CA ALA A 392 -14.98 -11.66 -36.10
C ALA A 392 -16.00 -12.73 -35.64
N PRO A 393 -15.96 -13.97 -36.18
CA PRO A 393 -16.85 -15.05 -35.76
C PRO A 393 -16.41 -15.70 -34.42
N VAL A 394 -17.38 -16.17 -33.65
CA VAL A 394 -17.25 -16.61 -32.24
C VAL A 394 -16.41 -17.88 -32.07
N ASN A 395 -15.18 -17.69 -31.59
CA ASN A 395 -14.29 -18.51 -30.74
C ASN A 395 -12.86 -17.97 -30.93
N VAL A 396 -12.68 -16.66 -30.76
CA VAL A 396 -11.44 -15.98 -31.14
C VAL A 396 -11.01 -15.07 -30.00
N GLU A 397 -9.75 -15.24 -29.60
CA GLU A 397 -8.97 -14.21 -28.94
C GLU A 397 -8.71 -13.12 -29.99
N TRP A 398 -9.41 -12.00 -29.89
CA TRP A 398 -9.08 -10.83 -30.70
C TRP A 398 -8.10 -9.98 -29.92
N SER A 399 -6.97 -9.62 -30.52
CA SER A 399 -5.96 -8.75 -29.90
C SER A 399 -5.63 -7.59 -30.84
N LYS A 400 -5.63 -6.36 -30.36
CA LYS A 400 -5.10 -5.20 -31.10
C LYS A 400 -4.18 -4.39 -30.23
N GLU A 401 -3.05 -3.96 -30.78
CA GLU A 401 -2.18 -3.01 -30.09
C GLU A 401 -2.74 -1.60 -30.19
N VAL A 402 -2.85 -0.96 -29.02
CA VAL A 402 -3.15 0.46 -28.89
C VAL A 402 -2.13 1.03 -27.91
N ASN A 403 -1.33 2.00 -28.37
CA ASN A 403 -0.28 2.65 -27.58
C ASN A 403 0.70 1.68 -26.89
N GLY A 404 1.04 0.56 -27.56
CA GLY A 404 1.96 -0.45 -27.01
C GLY A 404 1.32 -1.50 -26.08
N TYR A 405 0.00 -1.44 -25.87
CA TYR A 405 -0.74 -2.42 -25.06
C TYR A 405 -1.66 -3.27 -25.93
N SER A 406 -1.67 -4.58 -25.71
CA SER A 406 -2.55 -5.53 -26.41
C SER A 406 -3.93 -5.56 -25.76
N ILE A 407 -4.94 -5.02 -26.44
CA ILE A 407 -6.34 -5.15 -26.03
C ILE A 407 -6.82 -6.52 -26.47
N LYS A 408 -6.99 -7.45 -25.52
CA LYS A 408 -7.54 -8.79 -25.78
C LYS A 408 -9.02 -8.88 -25.43
N VAL A 409 -9.83 -9.31 -26.40
CA VAL A 409 -11.24 -9.66 -26.19
C VAL A 409 -11.38 -11.16 -26.37
N THR A 410 -11.81 -11.83 -25.31
CA THR A 410 -12.07 -13.27 -25.31
C THR A 410 -13.54 -13.53 -25.03
N ALA A 411 -14.28 -14.01 -26.04
CA ALA A 411 -15.66 -14.44 -25.88
C ALA A 411 -15.72 -15.97 -25.67
N LYS A 412 -16.23 -16.43 -24.53
CA LYS A 412 -16.52 -17.84 -24.26
C LYS A 412 -18.00 -18.02 -23.96
N ILE A 413 -18.66 -18.93 -24.67
CA ILE A 413 -20.03 -19.36 -24.36
C ILE A 413 -19.95 -20.49 -23.33
N SER A 414 -20.59 -20.33 -22.17
CA SER A 414 -20.91 -21.45 -21.28
C SER A 414 -22.20 -22.13 -21.77
N LYS A 415 -22.23 -23.47 -21.69
CA LYS A 415 -23.38 -24.29 -22.10
C LYS A 415 -24.56 -24.16 -21.15
#